data_AF-A0A522P6F3-F1
#
_entry.id   AF-A0A522P6F3-F1
#
_cell.length_a   1.000
_cell.length_b   1.000
_cell.length_c   1.000
_cell.angle_alpha   90.00
_cell.angle_beta   90.00
_cell.angle_gamma   90.00
#
_symmetry.space_group_name_H-M   'P 1'
#
loop_
_entity.id
_entity.type
_entity.pdbx_description
1 polymer ?
#
loop_
_entity_poly.entity_id
_entity_poly.type
_entity_poly.pdbx_seq_one_letter_code
_entity_poly.pdbx_strand_id
1 'polypeptide(L)'
;MQTWELIRLRCVRDGEPIKRVARELGLAPNTVRKYVRDLSPPGPPRYERANRLDPFAEVIDSLLRAEPRITAKRIGTLLRERYDEDLRISPSTLRKYVAACRMRTVAPEAFVRALYQPGDQAQFDFSPMRAVIGGVDLELDIFAMRLSYSAHFFARAFLRCDRPALFAGLLGALRYFGGLPNVAVFDNAKTAITKVLRGRRREQNAEFSAFCGALALEVVFAAPAKGNEKGGVEGLMGYIEDNFFRPIPSFDRLADLNATLERFCTAELRRIPSTQTESVAELFARERPHLRPLPERLPDPCIRTYARVNKFAEVTVETNRYSVPTRLVHRHATIELSDERVVIFVDGERVAEHRRAQGKRQAVIDPLHYVELIARKHRSATRALAFAGERLPKPLMRLYDRLAERDEATATKTWTAILRLALQSSLEALTVATEVALARGTLDPEAIALLLRQRDQRVALPVLDLGDHAPGPARRAQDIDLAAYTIANLVECAR
;
A
#
# COMPACT_ATOMS: atom_id res chain seq x y z
N MET A 1 -19.38 -8.80 -48.73
CA MET A 1 -18.13 -9.59 -48.96
C MET A 1 -18.44 -10.87 -49.73
N GLN A 2 -19.33 -11.74 -49.22
CA GLN A 2 -19.74 -13.00 -49.88
C GLN A 2 -20.24 -12.85 -51.33
N THR A 3 -21.00 -11.80 -51.66
CA THR A 3 -21.49 -11.56 -53.02
C THR A 3 -20.38 -11.19 -54.02
N TRP A 4 -19.30 -10.54 -53.58
CA TRP A 4 -18.17 -10.17 -54.45
C TRP A 4 -17.32 -11.39 -54.81
N GLU A 5 -17.03 -12.23 -53.80
CA GLU A 5 -16.31 -13.49 -53.99
C GLU A 5 -17.06 -14.41 -54.96
N LEU A 6 -18.37 -14.59 -54.74
CA LEU A 6 -19.21 -15.41 -55.61
C LEU A 6 -19.22 -14.91 -57.06
N ILE A 7 -19.30 -13.60 -57.28
CA ILE A 7 -19.21 -13.02 -58.63
C ILE A 7 -17.86 -13.32 -59.28
N ARG A 8 -16.76 -13.24 -58.53
CA ARG A 8 -15.42 -13.51 -59.08
C ARG A 8 -15.21 -14.98 -59.39
N LEU A 9 -15.69 -15.88 -58.54
CA LEU A 9 -15.65 -17.32 -58.84
C LEU A 9 -16.43 -17.62 -60.13
N ARG A 10 -17.66 -17.11 -60.25
CA ARG A 10 -18.50 -17.42 -61.41
C ARG A 10 -18.03 -16.77 -62.71
N CYS A 11 -17.66 -15.50 -62.68
CA CYS A 11 -17.28 -14.78 -63.91
C CYS A 11 -15.79 -14.92 -64.29
N VAL A 12 -14.87 -15.00 -63.30
CA VAL A 12 -13.42 -15.01 -63.56
C VAL A 12 -12.85 -16.43 -63.55
N ARG A 13 -13.26 -17.29 -62.61
CA ARG A 13 -12.79 -18.69 -62.56
C ARG A 13 -13.60 -19.57 -63.51
N ASP A 14 -14.94 -19.49 -63.46
CA ASP A 14 -15.83 -20.39 -64.20
C ASP A 14 -16.21 -19.85 -65.60
N GLY A 15 -15.79 -18.63 -65.94
CA GLY A 15 -15.97 -18.03 -67.27
C GLY A 15 -17.43 -17.68 -67.63
N GLU A 16 -18.33 -17.61 -66.65
CA GLU A 16 -19.74 -17.34 -66.91
C GLU A 16 -19.99 -15.91 -67.43
N PRO A 17 -20.91 -15.72 -68.39
CA PRO A 17 -21.16 -14.40 -68.96
C PRO A 17 -21.80 -13.46 -67.91
N ILE A 18 -21.23 -12.25 -67.79
CA ILE A 18 -21.62 -11.22 -66.80
C ILE A 18 -23.14 -10.98 -66.75
N LYS A 19 -23.83 -10.96 -67.90
CA LYS A 19 -25.28 -10.74 -67.96
C LYS A 19 -26.09 -11.86 -67.29
N ARG A 20 -25.61 -13.09 -67.36
CA ARG A 20 -26.24 -14.25 -66.72
C ARG A 20 -26.08 -14.17 -65.20
N VAL A 21 -24.86 -13.98 -64.73
CA VAL A 21 -24.55 -13.84 -63.30
C VAL A 21 -25.28 -12.64 -62.68
N ALA A 22 -25.39 -11.53 -63.41
CA ALA A 22 -26.15 -10.35 -62.99
C ALA A 22 -27.65 -10.66 -62.78
N ARG A 23 -28.28 -11.37 -63.72
CA ARG A 23 -29.70 -11.73 -63.62
C ARG A 23 -29.96 -12.71 -62.47
N GLU A 24 -29.12 -13.71 -62.30
CA GLU A 24 -29.29 -14.74 -61.27
C GLU A 24 -29.02 -14.22 -59.85
N LEU A 25 -28.10 -13.26 -59.70
CA LEU A 25 -27.81 -12.64 -58.40
C LEU A 25 -28.67 -11.39 -58.13
N GLY A 26 -29.56 -11.00 -59.05
CA GLY A 26 -30.40 -9.79 -58.91
C GLY A 26 -29.61 -8.48 -58.89
N LEU A 27 -28.45 -8.44 -59.54
CA LEU A 27 -27.55 -7.28 -59.56
C LEU A 27 -27.55 -6.59 -60.92
N ALA A 28 -27.30 -5.28 -60.95
CA ALA A 28 -27.08 -4.57 -62.20
C ALA A 28 -25.82 -5.13 -62.92
N PRO A 29 -25.86 -5.32 -64.26
CA PRO A 29 -24.69 -5.82 -65.03
C PRO A 29 -23.43 -4.98 -64.83
N ASN A 30 -23.58 -3.68 -64.59
CA ASN A 30 -22.46 -2.78 -64.30
C ASN A 30 -21.81 -3.06 -62.93
N THR A 31 -22.58 -3.49 -61.94
CA THR A 31 -22.07 -3.88 -60.61
C THR A 31 -21.29 -5.19 -60.71
N VAL A 32 -21.79 -6.17 -61.46
CA VAL A 32 -21.06 -7.42 -61.73
C VAL A 32 -19.77 -7.13 -62.49
N ARG A 33 -19.81 -6.30 -63.53
CA ARG A 33 -18.61 -5.89 -64.29
C ARG A 33 -17.59 -5.18 -63.39
N LYS A 34 -18.04 -4.32 -62.48
CA LYS A 34 -17.19 -3.66 -61.48
C LYS A 34 -16.51 -4.68 -60.56
N TYR A 35 -17.26 -5.65 -60.02
CA TYR A 35 -16.73 -6.64 -59.09
C TYR A 35 -15.81 -7.67 -59.75
N VAL A 36 -16.03 -7.97 -61.04
CA VAL A 36 -15.10 -8.75 -61.87
C VAL A 36 -13.77 -8.02 -62.06
N ARG A 37 -13.81 -6.70 -62.28
CA ARG A 37 -12.61 -5.87 -62.48
C ARG A 37 -11.83 -5.66 -61.18
N ASP A 38 -12.52 -5.35 -60.09
CA ASP A 38 -11.88 -4.93 -58.85
C ASP A 38 -11.36 -6.18 -58.08
N LEU A 39 -10.06 -6.19 -57.76
CA LEU A 39 -9.35 -7.30 -57.09
C LEU A 39 -9.56 -7.34 -55.57
N SER A 40 -10.35 -6.42 -55.02
CA SER A 40 -10.69 -6.39 -53.60
C SER A 40 -12.19 -6.19 -53.39
N PRO A 41 -12.78 -6.74 -52.32
CA PRO A 41 -14.19 -6.57 -52.03
C PRO A 41 -14.53 -5.09 -51.81
N PRO A 42 -15.75 -4.65 -52.20
CA PRO A 42 -16.20 -3.29 -51.97
C PRO A 42 -16.23 -2.99 -50.47
N GLY A 43 -15.52 -1.95 -50.05
CA GLY A 43 -15.60 -1.41 -48.70
C GLY A 43 -16.90 -0.62 -48.47
N PRO A 44 -17.23 -0.27 -47.22
CA PRO A 44 -18.33 0.65 -46.93
C PRO A 44 -18.11 1.98 -47.68
N PRO A 45 -19.19 2.65 -48.16
CA PRO A 45 -19.06 3.94 -48.82
C PRO A 45 -18.33 4.92 -47.89
N ARG A 46 -17.18 5.43 -48.34
CA ARG A 46 -16.52 6.54 -47.66
C ARG A 46 -17.29 7.81 -47.99
N TYR A 47 -17.99 8.35 -47.00
CA TYR A 47 -18.53 9.70 -47.09
C TYR A 47 -17.40 10.67 -46.76
N GLU A 48 -16.81 11.30 -47.78
CA GLU A 48 -15.97 12.48 -47.59
C GLU A 48 -16.87 13.65 -47.20
N ARG A 49 -17.06 13.87 -45.90
CA ARG A 49 -17.67 15.10 -45.41
C ARG A 49 -16.59 16.16 -45.34
N ALA A 50 -16.74 17.23 -46.11
CA ALA A 50 -15.91 18.42 -45.96
C ALA A 50 -15.97 18.89 -44.50
N ASN A 51 -14.81 18.98 -43.85
CA ASN A 51 -14.71 19.49 -42.50
C ASN A 51 -14.76 21.02 -42.58
N ARG A 52 -15.52 21.65 -41.68
CA ARG A 52 -15.59 23.12 -41.59
C ARG A 52 -14.23 23.77 -41.29
N LEU A 53 -13.24 22.98 -40.88
CA LEU A 53 -11.85 23.39 -40.64
C LEU A 53 -10.95 23.29 -41.87
N ASP A 54 -11.38 22.62 -42.95
CA ASP A 54 -10.58 22.47 -44.17
C ASP A 54 -10.14 23.81 -44.77
N PRO A 55 -11.00 24.87 -44.83
CA PRO A 55 -10.60 26.19 -45.32
C PRO A 55 -9.48 26.86 -44.49
N PHE A 56 -9.32 26.46 -43.23
CA PHE A 56 -8.34 27.03 -42.31
C PHE A 56 -7.07 26.18 -42.17
N ALA A 57 -6.92 25.12 -42.98
CA ALA A 57 -5.82 24.16 -42.87
C ALA A 57 -4.43 24.82 -42.88
N GLU A 58 -4.17 25.70 -43.86
CA GLU A 58 -2.90 26.43 -44.00
C GLU A 58 -2.62 27.35 -42.80
N VAL A 59 -3.66 28.02 -42.28
CA VAL A 59 -3.54 28.90 -41.10
C VAL A 59 -3.20 28.08 -39.86
N ILE A 60 -3.87 26.94 -39.67
CA ILE A 60 -3.62 26.03 -38.55
C ILE A 60 -2.20 25.46 -38.65
N ASP A 61 -1.77 25.05 -39.84
CA ASP A 61 -0.42 24.53 -40.07
C ASP A 61 0.64 25.61 -39.80
N SER A 62 0.44 26.85 -40.27
CA SER A 62 1.31 27.98 -39.99
C SER A 62 1.43 28.27 -38.49
N LEU A 63 0.29 28.30 -37.77
CA LEU A 63 0.27 28.47 -36.31
C LEU A 63 1.01 27.35 -35.57
N LEU A 64 0.88 26.10 -36.03
CA LEU A 64 1.58 24.95 -35.46
C LEU A 64 3.08 24.96 -35.75
N ARG A 65 3.52 25.48 -36.91
CA ARG A 65 4.96 25.68 -37.20
C ARG A 65 5.55 26.79 -36.35
N ALA A 66 4.84 27.91 -36.22
CA ALA A 66 5.31 29.06 -35.46
C ALA A 66 5.32 28.81 -33.95
N GLU A 67 4.32 28.09 -33.42
CA GLU A 67 4.22 27.74 -32.00
C GLU A 67 3.76 26.29 -31.83
N PRO A 68 4.69 25.31 -31.84
CA PRO A 68 4.35 23.89 -31.75
C PRO A 68 3.58 23.49 -30.49
N ARG A 69 3.61 24.29 -29.41
CA ARG A 69 2.88 23.99 -28.16
C ARG A 69 1.50 24.63 -28.08
N ILE A 70 1.07 25.38 -29.11
CA ILE A 70 -0.25 26.04 -29.11
C ILE A 70 -1.38 25.02 -28.95
N THR A 71 -2.29 25.25 -28.00
CA THR A 71 -3.38 24.29 -27.75
C THR A 71 -4.46 24.37 -28.82
N ALA A 72 -5.15 23.25 -29.09
CA ALA A 72 -6.28 23.23 -30.02
C ALA A 72 -7.37 24.25 -29.62
N LYS A 73 -7.61 24.43 -28.31
CA LYS A 73 -8.52 25.46 -27.78
C LYS A 73 -8.08 26.87 -28.20
N ARG A 74 -6.79 27.19 -28.06
CA ARG A 74 -6.27 28.51 -28.45
C ARG A 74 -6.32 28.71 -29.97
N ILE A 75 -6.02 27.69 -30.78
CA ILE A 75 -6.19 27.75 -32.24
C ILE A 75 -7.66 28.08 -32.58
N GLY A 76 -8.64 27.38 -32.01
CA GLY A 76 -10.06 27.67 -32.27
C GLY A 76 -10.52 29.05 -31.80
N THR A 77 -9.90 29.62 -30.77
CA THR A 77 -10.13 31.02 -30.37
C THR A 77 -9.54 31.98 -31.41
N LEU A 78 -8.30 31.76 -31.87
CA LEU A 78 -7.66 32.62 -32.88
C LEU A 78 -8.37 32.58 -34.23
N LEU A 79 -8.89 31.41 -34.64
CA LEU A 79 -9.69 31.29 -35.86
C LEU A 79 -10.97 32.13 -35.78
N ARG A 80 -11.62 32.15 -34.61
CA ARG A 80 -12.79 32.99 -34.38
C ARG A 80 -12.48 34.47 -34.38
N GLU A 81 -11.45 34.88 -33.64
CA GLU A 81 -11.04 36.27 -33.51
C GLU A 81 -10.56 36.89 -34.83
N ARG A 82 -9.97 36.09 -35.73
CA ARG A 82 -9.27 36.61 -36.92
C ARG A 82 -9.96 36.35 -38.24
N TYR A 83 -10.84 35.36 -38.33
CA TYR A 83 -11.36 34.90 -39.62
C TYR A 83 -12.88 34.66 -39.64
N ASP A 84 -13.46 34.12 -38.58
CA ASP A 84 -14.91 33.84 -38.53
C ASP A 84 -15.43 33.80 -37.08
N GLU A 85 -15.99 34.91 -36.60
CA GLU A 85 -16.54 35.01 -35.24
C GLU A 85 -17.68 34.02 -34.97
N ASP A 86 -18.40 33.61 -36.01
CA ASP A 86 -19.53 32.68 -35.96
C ASP A 86 -19.13 31.21 -36.14
N LEU A 87 -17.83 30.91 -36.19
CA LEU A 87 -17.31 29.57 -36.38
C LEU A 87 -17.70 28.64 -35.22
N ARG A 88 -18.78 27.87 -35.41
CA ARG A 88 -19.28 26.87 -34.47
C ARG A 88 -18.71 25.49 -34.78
N ILE A 89 -17.74 25.06 -33.97
CA ILE A 89 -17.11 23.74 -34.05
C ILE A 89 -17.09 23.09 -32.67
N SER A 90 -17.41 21.79 -32.62
CA SER A 90 -17.33 21.04 -31.37
C SER A 90 -15.87 20.94 -30.87
N PRO A 91 -15.61 21.01 -29.56
CA PRO A 91 -14.27 20.89 -29.02
C PRO A 91 -13.56 19.56 -29.35
N SER A 92 -14.32 18.49 -29.61
CA SER A 92 -13.77 17.19 -30.01
C SER A 92 -13.34 17.18 -31.48
N THR A 93 -14.13 17.77 -32.38
CA THR A 93 -13.79 17.93 -33.81
C THR A 93 -12.53 18.78 -33.98
N LEU A 94 -12.44 19.91 -33.28
CA LEU A 94 -11.28 20.79 -33.32
C LEU A 94 -10.02 20.09 -32.81
N ARG A 95 -10.11 19.35 -31.69
CA ARG A 95 -8.98 18.57 -31.15
C ARG A 95 -8.49 17.51 -32.12
N LYS A 96 -9.41 16.73 -32.72
CA LYS A 96 -9.07 15.69 -33.70
C LYS A 96 -8.40 16.29 -34.94
N TYR A 97 -8.93 17.40 -35.45
CA TYR A 97 -8.40 18.06 -36.64
C TYR A 97 -7.00 18.65 -36.38
N VAL A 98 -6.84 19.40 -35.29
CA VAL A 98 -5.53 19.97 -34.90
C VAL A 98 -4.52 18.86 -34.61
N ALA A 99 -4.93 17.74 -34.02
CA ALA A 99 -4.03 16.60 -33.81
C ALA A 99 -3.53 16.00 -35.14
N ALA A 100 -4.42 15.86 -36.15
CA ALA A 100 -4.05 15.40 -37.48
C ALA A 100 -3.11 16.38 -38.19
N CYS A 101 -3.42 17.69 -38.18
CA CYS A 101 -2.53 18.74 -38.69
C CYS A 101 -1.17 18.71 -37.98
N ARG A 102 -1.15 18.56 -36.66
CA ARG A 102 0.09 18.51 -35.88
C ARG A 102 0.97 17.33 -36.25
N MET A 103 0.40 16.14 -36.48
CA MET A 103 1.18 14.97 -36.93
C MET A 103 1.86 15.18 -38.29
N ARG A 104 1.25 15.97 -39.19
CA ARG A 104 1.82 16.30 -40.50
C ARG A 104 2.82 17.46 -40.44
N THR A 105 2.57 18.43 -39.57
CA THR A 105 3.21 19.75 -39.63
C THR A 105 4.30 19.93 -38.59
N VAL A 106 4.19 19.27 -37.45
CA VAL A 106 5.23 19.20 -36.42
C VAL A 106 5.86 17.83 -36.54
N ALA A 107 7.14 17.77 -36.90
CA ALA A 107 7.86 16.51 -36.92
C ALA A 107 7.72 15.86 -35.54
N PRO A 108 7.23 14.60 -35.45
CA PRO A 108 7.19 13.91 -34.16
C PRO A 108 8.61 13.88 -33.60
N GLU A 109 8.73 14.26 -32.34
CA GLU A 109 10.02 14.22 -31.65
C GLU A 109 10.50 12.76 -31.64
N ALA A 110 11.62 12.50 -32.30
CA ALA A 110 12.25 11.20 -32.29
C ALA A 110 13.13 11.11 -31.04
N PHE A 111 12.88 10.10 -30.21
CA PHE A 111 13.65 9.85 -29.00
C PHE A 111 14.72 8.80 -29.27
N VAL A 112 15.95 9.05 -28.83
CA VAL A 112 17.02 8.04 -28.82
C VAL A 112 16.81 7.12 -27.63
N ARG A 113 16.80 5.80 -27.86
CA ARG A 113 16.67 4.81 -26.79
C ARG A 113 17.93 4.83 -25.92
N ALA A 114 17.77 5.08 -24.63
CA ALA A 114 18.85 4.93 -23.66
C ALA A 114 19.29 3.46 -23.56
N LEU A 115 20.59 3.21 -23.52
CA LEU A 115 21.19 1.91 -23.24
C LEU A 115 21.73 1.94 -21.81
N TYR A 116 21.26 1.02 -20.99
CA TYR A 116 21.64 0.93 -19.58
C TYR A 116 22.63 -0.23 -19.39
N GLN A 117 23.63 -0.03 -18.54
CA GLN A 117 24.50 -1.13 -18.10
C GLN A 117 23.82 -1.91 -16.95
N PRO A 118 24.19 -3.18 -16.74
CA PRO A 118 23.77 -3.94 -15.57
C PRO A 118 24.06 -3.18 -14.26
N GLY A 119 23.06 -2.99 -13.40
CA GLY A 119 23.20 -2.37 -12.07
C GLY A 119 23.28 -0.85 -12.07
N ASP A 120 23.21 -0.23 -13.25
CA ASP A 120 23.43 1.19 -13.46
C ASP A 120 22.32 2.04 -12.82
N GLN A 121 21.08 1.84 -13.25
CA GLN A 121 19.97 2.72 -12.89
C GLN A 121 18.71 1.96 -12.53
N ALA A 122 18.03 2.38 -11.46
CA ALA A 122 16.61 2.09 -11.25
C ALA A 122 15.76 3.37 -11.44
N GLN A 123 14.53 3.22 -11.90
CA GLN A 123 13.54 4.30 -11.97
C GLN A 123 12.37 4.00 -11.05
N PHE A 124 11.85 4.99 -10.35
CA PHE A 124 10.69 4.81 -9.47
C PHE A 124 9.74 6.02 -9.47
N ASP A 125 8.48 5.76 -9.16
CA ASP A 125 7.43 6.79 -9.03
C ASP A 125 6.29 6.28 -8.11
N PHE A 126 5.30 7.14 -7.86
CA PHE A 126 4.04 6.84 -7.17
C PHE A 126 2.82 7.15 -8.05
N SER A 127 1.98 6.13 -8.28
CA SER A 127 0.70 6.29 -8.99
C SER A 127 -0.49 5.88 -8.12
N PRO A 128 -1.59 6.66 -8.10
CA PRO A 128 -2.80 6.28 -7.38
C PRO A 128 -3.52 5.13 -8.12
N MET A 129 -3.97 4.11 -7.39
CA MET A 129 -4.77 3.01 -7.90
C MET A 129 -5.89 2.66 -6.92
N ARG A 130 -7.03 2.16 -7.41
CA ARG A 130 -8.16 1.79 -6.55
C ARG A 130 -8.08 0.32 -6.14
N ALA A 131 -8.42 0.04 -4.89
CA ALA A 131 -8.58 -1.31 -4.36
C ALA A 131 -9.63 -1.31 -3.24
N VAL A 132 -10.28 -2.46 -3.01
CA VAL A 132 -11.18 -2.66 -1.87
C VAL A 132 -10.39 -3.32 -0.75
N ILE A 133 -10.25 -2.66 0.40
CA ILE A 133 -9.56 -3.20 1.59
C ILE A 133 -10.53 -3.26 2.76
N GLY A 134 -10.74 -4.45 3.32
CA GLY A 134 -11.67 -4.67 4.42
C GLY A 134 -13.10 -4.24 4.09
N GLY A 135 -13.51 -4.40 2.83
CA GLY A 135 -14.82 -3.96 2.32
C GLY A 135 -14.94 -2.47 2.00
N VAL A 136 -13.86 -1.68 2.15
CA VAL A 136 -13.86 -0.24 1.85
C VAL A 136 -13.10 0.04 0.55
N ASP A 137 -13.72 0.78 -0.36
CA ASP A 137 -13.09 1.25 -1.59
C ASP A 137 -12.12 2.40 -1.28
N LEU A 138 -10.84 2.18 -1.54
CA LEU A 138 -9.75 3.10 -1.24
C LEU A 138 -8.94 3.44 -2.49
N GLU A 139 -8.51 4.69 -2.57
CA GLU A 139 -7.42 5.09 -3.45
C GLU A 139 -6.10 4.89 -2.70
N LEU A 140 -5.26 4.00 -3.20
CA LEU A 140 -3.94 3.66 -2.67
C LEU A 140 -2.86 4.31 -3.53
N ASP A 141 -1.78 4.75 -2.90
CA ASP A 141 -0.58 5.20 -3.61
C ASP A 141 0.35 4.01 -3.84
N ILE A 142 0.54 3.62 -5.10
CA ILE A 142 1.41 2.50 -5.49
C ILE A 142 2.81 3.04 -5.78
N PHE A 143 3.75 2.70 -4.91
CA PHE A 143 5.17 2.83 -5.20
C PHE A 143 5.57 1.72 -6.18
N ALA A 144 6.26 2.05 -7.25
CA ALA A 144 6.91 1.06 -8.10
C ALA A 144 8.32 1.49 -8.44
N MET A 145 9.26 0.54 -8.40
CA MET A 145 10.64 0.71 -8.81
C MET A 145 11.01 -0.35 -9.84
N ARG A 146 11.69 0.07 -10.92
CA ARG A 146 12.11 -0.78 -12.03
C ARG A 146 13.62 -0.66 -12.26
N LEU A 147 14.32 -1.77 -12.37
CA LEU A 147 15.70 -1.81 -12.87
C LEU A 147 15.71 -1.52 -14.37
N SER A 148 16.54 -0.56 -14.80
CA SER A 148 16.48 -0.03 -16.16
C SER A 148 16.96 -1.04 -17.20
N TYR A 149 17.97 -1.86 -16.85
CA TYR A 149 18.53 -2.91 -17.70
C TYR A 149 17.61 -4.12 -17.81
N SER A 150 17.33 -4.83 -16.70
CA SER A 150 16.56 -6.08 -16.75
C SER A 150 15.05 -5.89 -16.91
N ALA A 151 14.54 -4.68 -16.67
CA ALA A 151 13.10 -4.44 -16.53
C ALA A 151 12.44 -5.16 -15.36
N HIS A 152 13.22 -5.79 -14.47
CA HIS A 152 12.70 -6.36 -13.23
C HIS A 152 12.20 -5.22 -12.34
N PHE A 153 11.07 -5.45 -11.67
CA PHE A 153 10.41 -4.40 -10.91
C PHE A 153 9.84 -4.91 -9.60
N PHE A 154 9.62 -3.97 -8.70
CA PHE A 154 8.98 -4.13 -7.41
C PHE A 154 7.85 -3.11 -7.30
N ALA A 155 6.74 -3.49 -6.66
CA ALA A 155 5.65 -2.59 -6.37
C ALA A 155 5.10 -2.83 -4.96
N ARG A 156 4.68 -1.75 -4.29
CA ARG A 156 4.07 -1.78 -2.96
C ARG A 156 3.02 -0.69 -2.84
N ALA A 157 1.86 -1.05 -2.30
CA ALA A 157 0.75 -0.16 -2.03
C ALA A 157 0.86 0.47 -0.64
N PHE A 158 0.59 1.78 -0.59
CA PHE A 158 0.53 2.58 0.62
C PHE A 158 -0.81 3.31 0.73
N LEU A 159 -1.23 3.61 1.96
CA LEU A 159 -2.43 4.44 2.22
C LEU A 159 -2.16 5.94 1.98
N ARG A 160 -0.89 6.30 1.81
CA ARG A 160 -0.42 7.69 1.67
C ARG A 160 0.86 7.71 0.85
N CYS A 161 1.01 8.72 0.00
CA CYS A 161 2.28 9.11 -0.57
C CYS A 161 2.94 10.19 0.30
N ASP A 162 3.81 9.79 1.22
CA ASP A 162 4.62 10.69 2.06
C ASP A 162 6.07 10.17 2.19
N ARG A 163 6.90 10.86 2.99
CA ARG A 163 8.32 10.49 3.15
C ARG A 163 8.51 9.11 3.78
N PRO A 164 7.83 8.75 4.89
CA PRO A 164 7.88 7.39 5.40
C PRO A 164 7.51 6.33 4.36
N ALA A 165 6.46 6.55 3.57
CA ALA A 165 6.09 5.64 2.47
C ALA A 165 7.18 5.56 1.39
N LEU A 166 7.82 6.67 1.03
CA LEU A 166 8.96 6.66 0.11
C LEU A 166 10.13 5.84 0.67
N PHE A 167 10.49 6.01 1.93
CA PHE A 167 11.62 5.28 2.54
C PHE A 167 11.29 3.78 2.62
N ALA A 168 10.06 3.44 3.00
CA ALA A 168 9.58 2.06 3.04
C ALA A 168 9.54 1.42 1.64
N GLY A 169 9.14 2.19 0.61
CA GLY A 169 9.11 1.76 -0.79
C GLY A 169 10.52 1.48 -1.33
N LEU A 170 11.44 2.44 -1.17
CA LEU A 170 12.85 2.29 -1.55
C LEU A 170 13.45 1.07 -0.84
N LEU A 171 13.32 0.97 0.48
CA LEU A 171 13.90 -0.12 1.23
C LEU A 171 13.30 -1.48 0.84
N GLY A 172 11.99 -1.53 0.61
CA GLY A 172 11.30 -2.72 0.11
C GLY A 172 11.86 -3.18 -1.22
N ALA A 173 12.03 -2.26 -2.18
CA ALA A 173 12.58 -2.58 -3.50
C ALA A 173 14.03 -3.08 -3.42
N LEU A 174 14.89 -2.39 -2.68
CA LEU A 174 16.30 -2.76 -2.54
C LEU A 174 16.46 -4.15 -1.90
N ARG A 175 15.64 -4.46 -0.89
CA ARG A 175 15.60 -5.80 -0.29
C ARG A 175 15.10 -6.84 -1.27
N TYR A 176 14.07 -6.53 -2.04
CA TYR A 176 13.48 -7.43 -3.03
C TYR A 176 14.47 -7.76 -4.17
N PHE A 177 15.22 -6.77 -4.67
CA PHE A 177 16.26 -6.98 -5.67
C PHE A 177 17.53 -7.64 -5.09
N GLY A 178 17.72 -7.57 -3.77
CA GLY A 178 18.90 -8.10 -3.09
C GLY A 178 20.16 -7.24 -3.28
N GLY A 179 20.00 -5.96 -3.59
CA GLY A 179 21.12 -5.04 -3.85
C GLY A 179 20.66 -3.62 -4.20
N LEU A 180 21.63 -2.71 -4.33
CA LEU A 180 21.40 -1.33 -4.73
C LEU A 180 21.87 -1.06 -6.16
N PRO A 181 21.08 -0.31 -6.96
CA PRO A 181 21.60 0.27 -8.19
C PRO A 181 22.65 1.35 -7.87
N ASN A 182 23.41 1.78 -8.88
CA ASN A 182 24.28 2.95 -8.74
C ASN A 182 23.45 4.22 -8.52
N VAL A 183 22.43 4.41 -9.35
CA VAL A 183 21.52 5.57 -9.29
C VAL A 183 20.06 5.11 -9.24
N ALA A 184 19.26 5.76 -8.40
CA ALA A 184 17.80 5.65 -8.43
C ALA A 184 17.18 6.97 -8.89
N VAL A 185 16.42 6.95 -9.98
CA VAL A 185 15.80 8.14 -10.58
C VAL A 185 14.33 8.22 -10.18
N PHE A 186 13.93 9.35 -9.60
CA PHE A 186 12.54 9.70 -9.36
C PHE A 186 12.00 10.48 -10.57
N ASP A 187 11.13 9.85 -11.37
CA ASP A 187 10.76 10.29 -12.73
C ASP A 187 9.83 11.52 -12.80
N ASN A 188 9.62 12.23 -11.68
CA ASN A 188 8.81 13.44 -11.68
C ASN A 188 9.16 14.38 -10.53
N ALA A 189 10.12 15.30 -10.73
CA ALA A 189 10.52 16.28 -9.72
C ALA A 189 9.35 17.10 -9.15
N LYS A 190 8.35 17.46 -9.97
CA LYS A 190 7.19 18.23 -9.50
C LYS A 190 6.28 17.39 -8.60
N THR A 191 6.05 16.13 -8.95
CA THR A 191 5.28 15.18 -8.14
C THR A 191 6.05 14.78 -6.89
N ALA A 192 7.35 14.55 -6.97
CA ALA A 192 8.23 14.32 -5.82
C ALA A 192 8.14 15.49 -4.83
N ILE A 193 8.22 16.74 -5.32
CA ILE A 193 8.10 17.95 -4.50
C ILE A 193 6.69 18.12 -3.92
N THR A 194 5.65 17.82 -4.71
CA THR A 194 4.26 18.09 -4.32
C THR A 194 3.67 16.99 -3.42
N LYS A 195 3.99 15.72 -3.68
CA LYS A 195 3.48 14.56 -2.94
C LYS A 195 4.36 14.22 -1.72
N VAL A 196 5.68 14.18 -1.88
CA VAL A 196 6.59 13.62 -0.86
C VAL A 196 7.40 14.70 -0.12
N LEU A 197 7.96 15.68 -0.83
CA LEU A 197 8.85 16.71 -0.25
C LEU A 197 8.11 17.99 0.14
N ARG A 198 6.80 17.90 0.40
CA ARG A 198 5.98 19.07 0.76
C ARG A 198 6.31 19.55 2.19
N GLY A 199 7.22 20.50 2.29
CA GLY A 199 7.37 21.37 3.45
C GLY A 199 8.47 22.40 3.27
N ARG A 200 8.17 23.66 3.59
CA ARG A 200 9.04 24.84 3.44
C ARG A 200 10.31 24.83 4.32
N ARG A 201 10.71 23.71 4.91
CA ARG A 201 11.77 23.66 5.94
C ARG A 201 13.02 22.93 5.43
N ARG A 202 14.20 23.57 5.59
CA ARG A 202 15.54 23.01 5.31
C ARG A 202 15.77 21.62 5.96
N GLU A 203 15.17 21.37 7.12
CA GLU A 203 15.24 20.10 7.85
C GLU A 203 14.70 18.89 7.06
N GLN A 204 13.72 19.09 6.17
CA GLN A 204 13.07 18.00 5.44
C GLN A 204 13.95 17.39 4.34
N ASN A 205 14.83 18.20 3.74
CA ASN A 205 15.85 17.72 2.81
C ASN A 205 16.99 16.99 3.55
N ALA A 206 17.22 17.31 4.83
CA ALA A 206 18.27 16.69 5.62
C ALA A 206 17.95 15.23 5.96
N GLU A 207 16.70 14.91 6.32
CA GLU A 207 16.29 13.53 6.61
C GLU A 207 16.39 12.61 5.39
N PHE A 208 15.93 13.10 4.23
CA PHE A 208 16.04 12.34 2.99
C PHE A 208 17.51 12.17 2.55
N SER A 209 18.32 13.22 2.68
CA SER A 209 19.76 13.14 2.45
C SER A 209 20.45 12.16 3.40
N ALA A 210 20.09 12.17 4.69
CA ALA A 210 20.61 11.22 5.67
C ALA A 210 20.21 9.77 5.35
N PHE A 211 18.96 9.54 4.91
CA PHE A 211 18.50 8.24 4.47
C PHE A 211 19.28 7.73 3.24
N CYS A 212 19.45 8.58 2.22
CA CYS A 212 20.24 8.25 1.04
C CYS A 212 21.71 7.99 1.40
N GLY A 213 22.29 8.81 2.29
CA GLY A 213 23.66 8.65 2.79
C GLY A 213 23.86 7.35 3.57
N ALA A 214 22.88 6.97 4.41
CA ALA A 214 22.92 5.71 5.15
C ALA A 214 22.89 4.47 4.24
N LEU A 215 22.22 4.57 3.08
CA LEU A 215 22.22 3.54 2.04
C LEU A 215 23.40 3.65 1.07
N ALA A 216 24.18 4.75 1.13
CA ALA A 216 25.09 5.17 0.07
C ALA A 216 24.42 5.12 -1.32
N LEU A 217 23.15 5.51 -1.42
CA LEU A 217 22.35 5.50 -2.65
C LEU A 217 22.23 6.90 -3.22
N GLU A 218 22.64 7.07 -4.47
CA GLU A 218 22.36 8.31 -5.20
C GLU A 218 20.92 8.32 -5.70
N VAL A 219 20.15 9.33 -5.28
CA VAL A 219 18.78 9.54 -5.78
C VAL A 219 18.70 10.83 -6.58
N VAL A 220 18.37 10.71 -7.86
CA VAL A 220 18.29 11.84 -8.80
C VAL A 220 16.83 12.13 -9.13
N PHE A 221 16.47 13.41 -9.16
CA PHE A 221 15.13 13.84 -9.60
C PHE A 221 15.19 14.21 -11.09
N ALA A 222 14.37 13.55 -11.91
CA ALA A 222 14.33 13.82 -13.34
C ALA A 222 13.90 15.28 -13.61
N ALA A 223 14.63 15.95 -14.52
CA ALA A 223 14.34 17.34 -14.88
C ALA A 223 12.98 17.43 -15.61
N PRO A 224 12.12 18.43 -15.28
CA PRO A 224 10.79 18.58 -15.87
C PRO A 224 10.86 19.12 -17.31
N ALA A 225 11.45 18.35 -18.24
CA ALA A 225 11.43 18.60 -19.69
C ALA A 225 12.14 17.52 -20.54
N LYS A 226 12.90 16.58 -19.96
CA LYS A 226 13.61 15.55 -20.74
C LYS A 226 12.70 14.32 -20.96
N GLY A 227 11.87 14.37 -22.00
CA GLY A 227 11.01 13.25 -22.39
C GLY A 227 11.75 11.95 -22.74
N ASN A 228 13.08 12.03 -22.97
CA ASN A 228 13.92 10.93 -23.44
C ASN A 228 14.12 9.81 -22.41
N GLU A 229 13.97 10.09 -21.11
CA GLU A 229 14.22 9.13 -20.01
C GLU A 229 12.92 8.56 -19.40
N LYS A 230 11.77 9.08 -19.84
CA LYS A 230 10.48 9.07 -19.12
C LYS A 230 9.61 7.81 -19.31
N GLY A 231 10.02 6.90 -20.20
CA GLY A 231 9.16 5.78 -20.62
C GLY A 231 9.18 4.56 -19.71
N GLY A 232 10.18 4.42 -18.84
CA GLY A 232 10.41 3.18 -18.09
C GLY A 232 9.40 2.96 -16.98
N VAL A 233 9.30 3.90 -16.03
CA VAL A 233 8.39 3.76 -14.89
C VAL A 233 6.95 4.19 -15.21
N GLU A 234 6.73 5.18 -16.08
CA GLU A 234 5.37 5.53 -16.55
C GLU A 234 4.70 4.33 -17.25
N GLY A 235 5.44 3.64 -18.13
CA GLY A 235 4.95 2.42 -18.77
C GLY A 235 4.73 1.27 -17.78
N LEU A 236 5.58 1.17 -16.74
CA LEU A 236 5.39 0.19 -15.67
C LEU A 236 4.10 0.44 -14.87
N MET A 237 3.80 1.69 -14.54
CA MET A 237 2.60 2.03 -13.78
C MET A 237 1.33 1.62 -14.54
N GLY A 238 1.26 1.93 -15.84
CA GLY A 238 0.15 1.47 -16.69
C GLY A 238 0.09 -0.05 -16.77
N TYR A 239 1.24 -0.72 -16.86
CA TYR A 239 1.30 -2.19 -16.87
C TYR A 239 0.76 -2.82 -15.58
N ILE A 240 1.15 -2.31 -14.41
CA ILE A 240 0.65 -2.78 -13.11
C ILE A 240 -0.85 -2.51 -13.00
N GLU A 241 -1.29 -1.33 -13.42
CA GLU A 241 -2.72 -0.97 -13.40
C GLU A 241 -3.54 -1.97 -14.24
N ASP A 242 -3.11 -2.24 -15.46
CA ASP A 242 -3.84 -3.07 -16.41
C ASP A 242 -3.81 -4.57 -16.09
N ASN A 243 -2.71 -5.07 -15.51
CA ASN A 243 -2.52 -6.51 -15.29
C ASN A 243 -2.77 -6.98 -13.86
N PHE A 244 -2.75 -6.05 -12.88
CA PHE A 244 -3.00 -6.39 -11.48
C PHE A 244 -4.23 -5.69 -10.91
N PHE A 245 -4.42 -4.39 -11.21
CA PHE A 245 -5.52 -3.61 -10.64
C PHE A 245 -6.78 -3.57 -11.52
N ARG A 246 -6.78 -4.31 -12.64
CA ARG A 246 -7.96 -4.51 -13.49
C ARG A 246 -8.29 -6.01 -13.60
N PRO A 247 -9.45 -6.46 -13.10
CA PRO A 247 -10.46 -5.70 -12.35
C PRO A 247 -9.96 -5.20 -10.98
N ILE A 248 -10.68 -4.25 -10.36
CA ILE A 248 -10.32 -3.69 -9.05
C ILE A 248 -10.19 -4.82 -8.02
N PRO A 249 -9.02 -5.00 -7.39
CA PRO A 249 -8.79 -6.10 -6.47
C PRO A 249 -9.45 -5.84 -5.10
N SER A 250 -9.81 -6.92 -4.41
CA SER A 250 -10.42 -6.88 -3.07
C SER A 250 -9.66 -7.79 -2.10
N PHE A 251 -9.31 -7.26 -0.94
CA PHE A 251 -8.58 -7.96 0.12
C PHE A 251 -9.10 -7.56 1.51
N ASP A 252 -8.91 -8.41 2.52
CA ASP A 252 -9.27 -8.06 3.90
C ASP A 252 -8.29 -7.06 4.52
N ARG A 253 -6.99 -7.21 4.24
CA ARG A 253 -5.92 -6.34 4.75
C ARG A 253 -5.01 -5.85 3.63
N LEU A 254 -4.50 -4.64 3.79
CA LEU A 254 -3.49 -4.07 2.88
C LEU A 254 -2.22 -4.94 2.80
N ALA A 255 -1.86 -5.61 3.89
CA ALA A 255 -0.74 -6.56 3.92
C ALA A 255 -0.95 -7.72 2.95
N ASP A 256 -2.17 -8.23 2.81
CA ASP A 256 -2.51 -9.33 1.91
C ASP A 256 -2.43 -8.89 0.44
N LEU A 257 -2.86 -7.66 0.14
CA LEU A 257 -2.67 -7.02 -1.16
C LEU A 257 -1.17 -6.91 -1.48
N ASN A 258 -0.37 -6.35 -0.57
CA ASN A 258 1.06 -6.17 -0.78
C ASN A 258 1.81 -7.50 -0.98
N ALA A 259 1.48 -8.54 -0.20
CA ALA A 259 2.05 -9.87 -0.41
C ALA A 259 1.67 -10.46 -1.78
N THR A 260 0.45 -10.19 -2.25
CA THR A 260 0.01 -10.64 -3.59
C THR A 260 0.67 -9.85 -4.71
N LEU A 261 0.85 -8.54 -4.52
CA LEU A 261 1.54 -7.66 -5.47
C LEU A 261 3.02 -8.01 -5.61
N GLU A 262 3.69 -8.37 -4.52
CA GLU A 262 5.08 -8.85 -4.56
C GLU A 262 5.20 -10.20 -5.30
N ARG A 263 4.26 -11.13 -5.09
CA ARG A 263 4.17 -12.37 -5.87
C ARG A 263 3.94 -12.12 -7.35
N PHE A 264 3.12 -11.13 -7.70
CA PHE A 264 2.94 -10.70 -9.08
C PHE A 264 4.27 -10.20 -9.67
N CYS A 265 4.99 -9.31 -8.98
CA CYS A 265 6.32 -8.86 -9.41
C CYS A 265 7.30 -10.03 -9.64
N THR A 266 7.22 -11.07 -8.81
CA THR A 266 8.06 -12.27 -8.94
C THR A 266 7.66 -13.11 -10.15
N ALA A 267 6.36 -13.29 -10.39
CA ALA A 267 5.85 -14.02 -11.55
C ALA A 267 6.30 -13.38 -12.88
N GLU A 268 6.38 -12.05 -12.89
CA GLU A 268 6.79 -11.25 -14.05
C GLU A 268 8.26 -11.40 -14.44
N LEU A 269 9.08 -12.10 -13.65
CA LEU A 269 10.42 -12.55 -14.06
C LEU A 269 10.36 -13.41 -15.33
N ARG A 270 9.28 -14.17 -15.55
CA ARG A 270 9.14 -15.04 -16.74
C ARG A 270 8.78 -14.28 -18.01
N ARG A 271 8.40 -13.00 -17.91
CA ARG A 271 7.98 -12.20 -19.04
C ARG A 271 9.15 -11.93 -19.98
N ILE A 272 8.88 -11.94 -21.28
CA ILE A 272 9.80 -11.45 -22.31
C ILE A 272 9.29 -10.07 -22.75
N PRO A 273 9.97 -8.96 -22.40
CA PRO A 273 9.55 -7.63 -22.83
C PRO A 273 9.58 -7.53 -24.36
N SER A 274 8.60 -6.85 -24.97
CA SER A 274 8.47 -6.76 -26.44
C SER A 274 9.67 -6.16 -27.18
N THR A 275 10.55 -5.45 -26.45
CA THR A 275 11.77 -4.83 -26.99
C THR A 275 13.03 -5.68 -26.74
N GLN A 276 12.86 -6.91 -26.25
CA GLN A 276 13.93 -7.82 -25.86
C GLN A 276 13.64 -9.23 -26.39
N THR A 277 14.70 -10.02 -26.56
CA THR A 277 14.63 -11.42 -26.98
C THR A 277 14.68 -12.40 -25.81
N GLU A 278 15.06 -11.90 -24.63
CA GLU A 278 15.29 -12.68 -23.43
C GLU A 278 14.28 -12.30 -22.34
N SER A 279 14.06 -13.22 -21.41
CA SER A 279 13.19 -13.01 -20.26
C SER A 279 13.80 -12.03 -19.26
N VAL A 280 12.92 -11.38 -18.48
CA VAL A 280 13.33 -10.53 -17.35
C VAL A 280 14.22 -11.31 -16.37
N ALA A 281 13.97 -12.60 -16.17
CA ALA A 281 14.78 -13.48 -15.33
C ALA A 281 16.22 -13.62 -15.83
N GLU A 282 16.43 -13.86 -17.12
CA GLU A 282 17.76 -14.02 -17.71
C GLU A 282 18.55 -12.71 -17.63
N LEU A 283 17.89 -11.59 -17.91
CA LEU A 283 18.50 -10.26 -17.79
C LEU A 283 18.83 -9.93 -16.33
N PHE A 284 17.92 -10.23 -15.40
CA PHE A 284 18.15 -9.98 -13.99
C PHE A 284 19.24 -10.88 -13.41
N ALA A 285 19.38 -12.13 -13.89
CA ALA A 285 20.48 -12.99 -13.50
C ALA A 285 21.85 -12.41 -13.88
N ARG A 286 21.94 -11.70 -15.02
CA ARG A 286 23.14 -10.93 -15.40
C ARG A 286 23.29 -9.63 -14.64
N GLU A 287 22.19 -9.00 -14.26
CA GLU A 287 22.18 -7.73 -13.53
C GLU A 287 22.54 -7.87 -12.06
N ARG A 288 22.01 -8.89 -11.38
CA ARG A 288 22.13 -9.06 -9.93
C ARG A 288 23.58 -9.00 -9.41
N PRO A 289 24.60 -9.61 -10.07
CA PRO A 289 26.00 -9.51 -9.64
C PRO A 289 26.59 -8.10 -9.72
N HIS A 290 25.96 -7.20 -10.49
CA HIS A 290 26.40 -5.82 -10.68
C HIS A 290 25.67 -4.83 -9.77
N LEU A 291 24.65 -5.29 -9.04
CA LEU A 291 24.05 -4.49 -7.97
C LEU A 291 25.04 -4.39 -6.81
N ARG A 292 25.15 -3.20 -6.22
CA ARG A 292 25.95 -3.00 -5.02
C ARG A 292 25.33 -3.75 -3.84
N PRO A 293 26.15 -4.32 -2.94
CA PRO A 293 25.62 -5.08 -1.80
C PRO A 293 24.81 -4.18 -0.87
N LEU A 294 23.77 -4.75 -0.25
CA LEU A 294 23.03 -4.07 0.82
C LEU A 294 23.96 -3.83 2.02
N PRO A 295 23.82 -2.69 2.72
CA PRO A 295 24.57 -2.48 3.96
C PRO A 295 24.12 -3.50 5.03
N GLU A 296 25.04 -3.88 5.92
CA GLU A 296 24.77 -4.85 7.00
C GLU A 296 23.56 -4.46 7.85
N ARG A 297 23.42 -3.16 8.09
CA ARG A 297 22.27 -2.57 8.77
C ARG A 297 21.58 -1.56 7.86
N LEU A 298 20.35 -1.88 7.50
CA LEU A 298 19.45 -0.98 6.80
C LEU A 298 18.95 0.13 7.77
N PRO A 299 18.81 1.38 7.30
CA PRO A 299 18.19 2.44 8.08
C PRO A 299 16.70 2.16 8.28
N ASP A 300 16.14 2.64 9.40
CA ASP A 300 14.70 2.55 9.65
C ASP A 300 13.94 3.47 8.67
N PRO A 301 12.86 2.99 8.01
CA PRO A 301 12.10 3.77 7.04
C PRO A 301 11.14 4.74 7.76
N CYS A 302 11.72 5.66 8.53
CA CYS A 302 10.99 6.62 9.35
C CYS A 302 11.58 8.03 9.23
N ILE A 303 10.77 9.02 9.61
CA ILE A 303 11.23 10.39 9.84
C ILE A 303 11.21 10.69 11.33
N ARG A 304 12.07 11.61 11.78
CA ARG A 304 12.21 11.99 13.18
C ARG A 304 11.59 13.36 13.41
N THR A 305 10.62 13.40 14.32
CA THR A 305 9.97 14.65 14.73
C THR A 305 10.06 14.83 16.23
N TYR A 306 9.98 16.06 16.70
CA TYR A 306 10.09 16.38 18.11
C TYR A 306 8.79 17.01 18.60
N ALA A 307 8.29 16.54 19.73
CA ALA A 307 7.11 17.11 20.38
C ALA A 307 7.29 17.16 21.89
N ARG A 308 6.56 18.07 22.53
CA ARG A 308 6.45 18.08 24.00
C ARG A 308 5.20 17.32 24.41
N VAL A 309 5.33 16.45 25.40
CA VAL A 309 4.19 15.73 25.99
C VAL A 309 3.28 16.74 26.68
N ASN A 310 2.01 16.76 26.29
CA ASN A 310 1.04 17.71 26.85
C ASN A 310 0.55 17.27 28.25
N LYS A 311 -0.28 18.10 28.90
CA LYS A 311 -0.85 17.83 30.22
C LYS A 311 -1.77 16.58 30.29
N PHE A 312 -2.19 16.06 29.15
CA PHE A 312 -3.01 14.86 29.01
C PHE A 312 -2.17 13.61 28.72
N ALA A 313 -0.84 13.69 28.84
CA ALA A 313 0.10 12.63 28.52
C ALA A 313 0.01 12.18 27.04
N GLU A 314 -0.10 13.14 26.12
CA GLU A 314 -0.17 12.88 24.68
C GLU A 314 0.87 13.71 23.92
N VAL A 315 1.38 13.16 22.82
CA VAL A 315 2.13 13.89 21.80
C VAL A 315 1.28 14.08 20.55
N THR A 316 1.47 15.19 19.83
CA THR A 316 0.73 15.48 18.60
C THR A 316 1.63 15.35 17.39
N VAL A 317 1.21 14.55 16.41
CA VAL A 317 1.93 14.27 15.15
C VAL A 317 0.95 14.46 13.99
N GLU A 318 1.27 15.34 13.03
CA GLU A 318 0.46 15.58 11.82
C GLU A 318 -1.05 15.83 12.07
N THR A 319 -1.42 16.39 13.24
CA THR A 319 -2.79 16.61 13.79
C THR A 319 -3.38 15.49 14.64
N ASN A 320 -2.79 14.30 14.68
CA ASN A 320 -3.26 13.18 15.50
C ASN A 320 -2.55 13.16 16.86
N ARG A 321 -3.22 12.65 17.89
CA ARG A 321 -2.70 12.57 19.26
C ARG A 321 -2.43 11.12 19.63
N TYR A 322 -1.27 10.89 20.22
CA TYR A 322 -0.79 9.58 20.64
C TYR A 322 -0.43 9.64 22.13
N SER A 323 -1.04 8.77 22.93
CA SER A 323 -0.78 8.72 24.37
C SER A 323 0.64 8.21 24.70
N VAL A 324 1.17 8.63 25.84
CA VAL A 324 2.39 8.13 26.47
C VAL A 324 2.14 7.93 27.98
N PRO A 325 2.96 7.15 28.70
CA PRO A 325 2.82 6.99 30.14
C PRO A 325 2.73 8.34 30.89
N THR A 326 1.77 8.46 31.82
CA THR A 326 1.48 9.74 32.50
C THR A 326 2.66 10.34 33.27
N ARG A 327 3.65 9.53 33.67
CA ARG A 327 4.89 10.00 34.30
C ARG A 327 5.75 10.89 33.40
N LEU A 328 5.48 10.92 32.10
CA LEU A 328 6.25 11.64 31.09
C LEU A 328 5.64 12.99 30.69
N VAL A 329 4.56 13.42 31.35
CA VAL A 329 3.92 14.72 31.11
C VAL A 329 4.95 15.85 31.16
N HIS A 330 4.85 16.78 30.21
CA HIS A 330 5.73 17.93 30.02
C HIS A 330 7.18 17.65 29.60
N ARG A 331 7.58 16.37 29.43
CA ARG A 331 8.91 16.01 28.91
C ARG A 331 8.96 16.18 27.39
N HIS A 332 10.17 16.28 26.86
CA HIS A 332 10.41 16.29 25.41
C HIS A 332 10.48 14.86 24.89
N ALA A 333 9.84 14.62 23.75
CA ALA A 333 9.81 13.33 23.09
C ALA A 333 10.36 13.44 21.67
N THR A 334 11.14 12.43 21.29
CA THR A 334 11.52 12.17 19.90
C THR A 334 10.56 11.13 19.36
N ILE A 335 10.03 11.38 18.17
CA ILE A 335 9.01 10.55 17.54
C ILE A 335 9.58 10.04 16.23
N GLU A 336 9.69 8.73 16.11
CA GLU A 336 9.99 8.05 14.86
C GLU A 336 8.67 7.69 14.18
N LEU A 337 8.40 8.35 13.06
CA LEU A 337 7.18 8.22 12.28
C LEU A 337 7.48 7.38 11.02
N SER A 338 6.93 6.18 10.97
CA SER A 338 6.97 5.29 9.80
C SER A 338 5.65 5.36 9.01
N ASP A 339 5.53 4.60 7.93
CA ASP A 339 4.29 4.51 7.14
C ASP A 339 3.15 3.89 7.96
N GLU A 340 3.45 2.92 8.81
CA GLU A 340 2.45 2.18 9.60
C GLU A 340 2.42 2.50 11.10
N ARG A 341 3.52 3.03 11.66
CA ARG A 341 3.71 3.13 13.12
C ARG A 341 4.25 4.48 13.57
N VAL A 342 3.94 4.83 14.82
CA VAL A 342 4.50 5.96 15.55
C VAL A 342 5.19 5.41 16.79
N VAL A 343 6.52 5.51 16.83
CA VAL A 343 7.33 5.09 17.98
C VAL A 343 7.78 6.35 18.71
N ILE A 344 7.60 6.37 20.03
CA ILE A 344 7.85 7.54 20.86
C ILE A 344 8.98 7.21 21.83
N PHE A 345 9.98 8.08 21.84
CA PHE A 345 11.14 8.01 22.70
C PHE A 345 11.19 9.21 23.64
N VAL A 346 11.52 8.99 24.91
CA VAL A 346 11.83 10.04 25.89
C VAL A 346 13.15 9.68 26.54
N ASP A 347 14.08 10.64 26.60
CA ASP A 347 15.45 10.44 27.09
C ASP A 347 16.20 9.25 26.44
N GLY A 348 15.89 8.94 25.18
CA GLY A 348 16.52 7.84 24.43
C GLY A 348 15.87 6.47 24.64
N GLU A 349 14.91 6.34 25.55
CA GLU A 349 14.18 5.08 25.77
C GLU A 349 12.86 5.06 24.99
N ARG A 350 12.52 3.92 24.38
CA ARG A 350 11.22 3.71 23.75
C ARG A 350 10.14 3.61 24.82
N VAL A 351 9.23 4.58 24.86
CA VAL A 351 8.18 4.67 25.89
C VAL A 351 6.79 4.29 25.40
N ALA A 352 6.55 4.33 24.09
CA ALA A 352 5.28 3.93 23.49
C ALA A 352 5.45 3.60 22.00
N GLU A 353 4.60 2.72 21.50
CA GLU A 353 4.48 2.39 20.08
C GLU A 353 2.99 2.30 19.72
N HIS A 354 2.61 3.00 18.65
CA HIS A 354 1.22 3.08 18.20
C HIS A 354 1.12 2.80 16.72
N ARG A 355 -0.01 2.23 16.28
CA ARG A 355 -0.36 2.25 14.84
C ARG A 355 -0.60 3.70 14.40
N ARG A 356 -0.05 4.09 13.27
CA ARG A 356 -0.25 5.42 12.69
C ARG A 356 -1.70 5.60 12.27
N ALA A 357 -2.31 6.65 12.79
CA ALA A 357 -3.67 7.04 12.49
C ALA A 357 -3.82 7.42 11.00
N GLN A 358 -4.91 6.97 10.37
CA GLN A 358 -5.20 7.22 8.95
C GLN A 358 -5.98 8.52 8.72
N GLY A 359 -6.74 8.97 9.72
CA GLY A 359 -7.49 10.23 9.67
C GLY A 359 -6.70 11.45 10.15
N LYS A 360 -7.44 12.53 10.39
CA LYS A 360 -6.95 13.76 11.05
C LYS A 360 -7.64 13.91 12.41
N ARG A 361 -6.96 14.53 13.36
CA ARG A 361 -7.50 14.84 14.71
C ARG A 361 -7.99 13.62 15.49
N GLN A 362 -7.45 12.43 15.18
CA GLN A 362 -7.74 11.20 15.93
C GLN A 362 -6.90 11.12 17.21
N ALA A 363 -7.41 10.39 18.20
CA ALA A 363 -6.72 10.13 19.47
C ALA A 363 -6.48 8.61 19.62
N VAL A 364 -5.24 8.20 19.36
CA VAL A 364 -4.76 6.83 19.58
C VAL A 364 -4.26 6.75 21.01
N ILE A 365 -5.06 6.13 21.87
CA ILE A 365 -4.82 6.07 23.30
C ILE A 365 -4.68 4.61 23.69
N ASP A 366 -3.55 4.30 24.31
CA ASP A 366 -3.35 3.09 25.09
C ASP A 366 -3.87 3.36 26.52
N PRO A 367 -4.90 2.64 26.99
CA PRO A 367 -5.43 2.79 28.34
C PRO A 367 -4.38 2.56 29.44
N LEU A 368 -3.39 1.70 29.20
CA LEU A 368 -2.35 1.34 30.18
C LEU A 368 -1.50 2.54 30.58
N HIS A 369 -1.33 3.51 29.68
CA HIS A 369 -0.59 4.74 29.96
C HIS A 369 -1.20 5.59 31.10
N TYR A 370 -2.49 5.41 31.40
CA TYR A 370 -3.23 6.21 32.38
C TYR A 370 -3.53 5.46 33.68
N VAL A 371 -3.17 4.17 33.78
CA VAL A 371 -3.48 3.31 34.93
C VAL A 371 -2.89 3.87 36.23
N GLU A 372 -1.64 4.35 36.21
CA GLU A 372 -1.00 4.95 37.39
C GLU A 372 -1.72 6.21 37.88
N LEU A 373 -2.14 7.08 36.95
CA LEU A 373 -2.82 8.32 37.26
C LEU A 373 -4.19 8.06 37.89
N ILE A 374 -4.97 7.13 37.32
CA ILE A 374 -6.30 6.81 37.82
C ILE A 374 -6.22 6.06 39.12
N ALA A 375 -5.21 5.22 39.31
CA ALA A 375 -4.98 4.58 40.59
C ALA A 375 -4.56 5.57 41.71
N ARG A 376 -4.33 6.86 41.40
CA ARG A 376 -4.23 7.96 42.37
C ARG A 376 -5.52 8.81 42.42
N LYS A 377 -6.20 8.96 41.27
CA LYS A 377 -7.39 9.81 41.09
C LYS A 377 -8.63 9.00 40.71
N HIS A 378 -8.98 8.00 41.53
CA HIS A 378 -10.02 7.01 41.24
C HIS A 378 -11.38 7.62 40.83
N ARG A 379 -11.81 8.73 41.46
CA ARG A 379 -13.10 9.39 41.14
C ARG A 379 -13.24 9.90 39.70
N SER A 380 -12.15 9.95 38.94
CA SER A 380 -12.13 10.40 37.54
C SER A 380 -12.16 9.27 36.50
N ALA A 381 -12.07 8.00 36.92
CA ALA A 381 -11.93 6.85 36.04
C ALA A 381 -13.13 6.65 35.11
N THR A 382 -14.34 6.76 35.65
CA THR A 382 -15.61 6.47 34.95
C THR A 382 -15.91 7.43 33.80
N ARG A 383 -15.31 8.63 33.81
CA ARG A 383 -15.45 9.63 32.75
C ARG A 383 -14.17 9.83 31.93
N ALA A 384 -13.14 9.03 32.17
CA ALA A 384 -11.86 9.19 31.49
C ALA A 384 -11.92 8.66 30.05
N LEU A 385 -11.58 9.51 29.08
CA LEU A 385 -11.55 9.17 27.66
C LEU A 385 -10.69 7.93 27.35
N ALA A 386 -9.63 7.72 28.14
CA ALA A 386 -8.74 6.57 28.01
C ALA A 386 -9.45 5.21 28.23
N PHE A 387 -10.58 5.20 28.94
CA PHE A 387 -11.35 4.01 29.31
C PHE A 387 -12.74 3.98 28.64
N ALA A 388 -13.05 4.99 27.82
CA ALA A 388 -14.31 5.07 27.10
C ALA A 388 -14.30 4.24 25.81
N GLY A 389 -15.47 3.74 25.42
CA GLY A 389 -15.66 2.94 24.20
C GLY A 389 -15.01 1.56 24.28
N GLU A 390 -14.62 1.00 23.14
CA GLU A 390 -14.06 -0.36 23.02
C GLU A 390 -12.52 -0.42 23.21
N ARG A 391 -11.93 0.55 23.94
CA ARG A 391 -10.46 0.61 24.13
C ARG A 391 -9.92 -0.45 25.07
N LEU A 392 -10.74 -0.94 26.00
CA LEU A 392 -10.41 -2.07 26.85
C LEU A 392 -11.16 -3.33 26.39
N PRO A 393 -10.52 -4.50 26.49
CA PRO A 393 -11.16 -5.79 26.25
C PRO A 393 -12.46 -5.96 27.05
N LYS A 394 -13.50 -6.50 26.38
CA LYS A 394 -14.83 -6.74 26.97
C LYS A 394 -14.80 -7.47 28.32
N PRO A 395 -13.93 -8.46 28.58
CA PRO A 395 -13.84 -9.10 29.89
C PRO A 395 -13.48 -8.13 31.03
N LEU A 396 -12.58 -7.18 30.79
CA LEU A 396 -12.18 -6.19 31.79
C LEU A 396 -13.28 -5.17 32.07
N MET A 397 -14.10 -4.85 31.06
CA MET A 397 -15.29 -4.01 31.24
C MET A 397 -16.39 -4.75 32.02
N ARG A 398 -16.67 -6.01 31.67
CA ARG A 398 -17.62 -6.85 32.43
C ARG A 398 -17.22 -7.03 33.89
N LEU A 399 -15.91 -7.14 34.15
CA LEU A 399 -15.38 -7.20 35.51
C LEU A 399 -15.65 -5.90 36.27
N TYR A 400 -15.46 -4.75 35.64
CA TYR A 400 -15.80 -3.46 36.22
C TYR A 400 -17.29 -3.36 36.55
N ASP A 401 -18.17 -3.77 35.63
CA ASP A 401 -19.62 -3.72 35.84
C ASP A 401 -20.03 -4.55 37.06
N ARG A 402 -19.52 -5.78 37.19
CA ARG A 402 -19.77 -6.62 38.37
C ARG A 402 -19.21 -6.05 39.67
N LEU A 403 -18.04 -5.41 39.61
CA LEU A 403 -17.47 -4.73 40.78
C LEU A 403 -18.35 -3.54 41.19
N ALA A 404 -18.88 -2.77 40.23
CA ALA A 404 -19.75 -1.63 40.48
C ALA A 404 -21.13 -2.03 41.00
N GLU A 405 -21.70 -3.13 40.50
CA GLU A 405 -22.94 -3.73 41.03
C GLU A 405 -22.79 -4.16 42.50
N ARG A 406 -21.60 -4.66 42.87
CA ARG A 406 -21.30 -5.09 44.23
C ARG A 406 -21.05 -3.90 45.18
N ASP A 407 -20.22 -2.96 44.76
CA ASP A 407 -19.89 -1.76 45.53
C ASP A 407 -19.29 -0.68 44.61
N GLU A 408 -20.12 0.27 44.19
CA GLU A 408 -19.74 1.39 43.33
C GLU A 408 -18.58 2.22 43.91
N ALA A 409 -18.48 2.36 45.24
CA ALA A 409 -17.48 3.19 45.88
C ALA A 409 -16.06 2.60 45.79
N THR A 410 -15.95 1.27 45.83
CA THR A 410 -14.65 0.57 45.79
C THR A 410 -14.33 -0.04 44.43
N ALA A 411 -15.32 -0.20 43.55
CA ALA A 411 -15.17 -0.83 42.23
C ALA A 411 -13.99 -0.27 41.42
N THR A 412 -13.90 1.05 41.33
CA THR A 412 -12.82 1.70 40.57
C THR A 412 -11.45 1.42 41.17
N LYS A 413 -11.33 1.41 42.51
CA LYS A 413 -10.05 1.14 43.19
C LYS A 413 -9.59 -0.29 42.88
N THR A 414 -10.48 -1.27 43.06
CA THR A 414 -10.21 -2.69 42.79
C THR A 414 -9.87 -2.92 41.31
N TRP A 415 -10.66 -2.35 40.41
CA TRP A 415 -10.43 -2.44 38.97
C TRP A 415 -9.08 -1.85 38.55
N THR A 416 -8.69 -0.70 39.10
CA THR A 416 -7.37 -0.11 38.81
C THR A 416 -6.22 -0.94 39.35
N ALA A 417 -6.40 -1.64 40.47
CA ALA A 417 -5.41 -2.59 40.97
C ALA A 417 -5.23 -3.77 40.01
N ILE A 418 -6.32 -4.27 39.43
CA ILE A 418 -6.29 -5.33 38.40
C ILE A 418 -5.62 -4.84 37.12
N LEU A 419 -5.95 -3.64 36.63
CA LEU A 419 -5.31 -3.06 35.45
C LEU A 419 -3.81 -2.82 35.65
N ARG A 420 -3.35 -2.56 36.87
CA ARG A 420 -1.90 -2.46 37.17
C ARG A 420 -1.16 -3.77 36.91
N LEU A 421 -1.82 -4.92 37.03
CA LEU A 421 -1.20 -6.22 36.72
C LEU A 421 -0.79 -6.31 35.24
N ALA A 422 -1.51 -5.63 34.32
CA ALA A 422 -1.15 -5.59 32.91
C ALA A 422 0.19 -4.88 32.63
N LEU A 423 0.66 -4.03 33.55
CA LEU A 423 1.99 -3.40 33.44
C LEU A 423 3.13 -4.43 33.56
N GLN A 424 2.85 -5.60 34.14
CA GLN A 424 3.84 -6.67 34.33
C GLN A 424 3.63 -7.87 33.41
N SER A 425 2.40 -8.10 32.91
CA SER A 425 2.01 -9.37 32.27
C SER A 425 1.24 -9.23 30.95
N SER A 426 1.26 -8.05 30.31
CA SER A 426 0.52 -7.70 29.09
C SER A 426 -1.02 -7.63 29.25
N LEU A 427 -1.66 -6.84 28.40
CA LEU A 427 -3.13 -6.69 28.41
C LEU A 427 -3.85 -7.97 27.96
N GLU A 428 -3.27 -8.72 27.03
CA GLU A 428 -3.85 -9.96 26.52
C GLU A 428 -3.88 -11.05 27.59
N ALA A 429 -2.77 -11.27 28.32
CA ALA A 429 -2.75 -12.24 29.40
C ALA A 429 -3.72 -11.85 30.52
N LEU A 430 -3.77 -10.56 30.88
CA LEU A 430 -4.73 -10.05 31.86
C LEU A 430 -6.18 -10.30 31.41
N THR A 431 -6.46 -10.12 30.13
CA THR A 431 -7.80 -10.36 29.57
C THR A 431 -8.22 -11.82 29.74
N VAL A 432 -7.35 -12.76 29.40
CA VAL A 432 -7.64 -14.19 29.55
C VAL A 432 -7.76 -14.58 31.03
N ALA A 433 -6.86 -14.10 31.89
CA ALA A 433 -6.96 -14.35 33.33
C ALA A 433 -8.28 -13.81 33.91
N THR A 434 -8.71 -12.64 33.45
CA THR A 434 -10.00 -12.03 33.82
C THR A 434 -11.19 -12.87 33.35
N GLU A 435 -11.16 -13.42 32.13
CA GLU A 435 -12.21 -14.31 31.65
C GLU A 435 -12.34 -15.57 32.52
N VAL A 436 -11.21 -16.18 32.89
CA VAL A 436 -11.19 -17.35 33.78
C VAL A 436 -11.71 -16.99 35.17
N ALA A 437 -11.31 -15.83 35.71
CA ALA A 437 -11.79 -15.34 37.01
C ALA A 437 -13.31 -15.12 37.00
N LEU A 438 -13.84 -14.45 35.96
CA LEU A 438 -15.27 -14.23 35.79
C LEU A 438 -16.06 -15.53 35.67
N ALA A 439 -15.52 -16.52 34.95
CA ALA A 439 -16.13 -17.85 34.82
C ALA A 439 -16.14 -18.62 36.16
N ARG A 440 -15.13 -18.41 37.01
CA ARG A 440 -15.06 -18.96 38.37
C ARG A 440 -15.82 -18.14 39.41
N GLY A 441 -16.47 -17.04 39.01
CA GLY A 441 -17.23 -16.17 39.91
C GLY A 441 -16.37 -15.34 40.87
N THR A 442 -15.05 -15.21 40.63
CA THR A 442 -14.17 -14.39 41.47
C THR A 442 -13.92 -13.02 40.84
N LEU A 443 -13.98 -11.98 41.67
CA LEU A 443 -13.68 -10.59 41.31
C LEU A 443 -12.41 -10.09 42.02
N ASP A 444 -11.71 -10.99 42.72
CA ASP A 444 -10.59 -10.65 43.61
C ASP A 444 -9.29 -10.42 42.81
N PRO A 445 -8.59 -9.28 43.02
CA PRO A 445 -7.33 -9.00 42.34
C PRO A 445 -6.24 -10.05 42.56
N GLU A 446 -6.13 -10.63 43.77
CA GLU A 446 -5.11 -11.64 44.08
C GLU A 446 -5.38 -12.95 43.34
N ALA A 447 -6.65 -13.36 43.22
CA ALA A 447 -7.05 -14.49 42.40
C ALA A 447 -6.66 -14.30 40.91
N ILE A 448 -6.85 -13.09 40.36
CA ILE A 448 -6.45 -12.76 38.99
C ILE A 448 -4.92 -12.76 38.85
N ALA A 449 -4.20 -12.22 39.83
CA ALA A 449 -2.73 -12.25 39.86
C ALA A 449 -2.17 -13.67 39.95
N LEU A 450 -2.85 -14.58 40.67
CA LEU A 450 -2.49 -16.01 40.70
C LEU A 450 -2.70 -16.67 39.34
N LEU A 451 -3.82 -16.39 38.66
CA LEU A 451 -4.11 -16.93 37.32
C LEU A 451 -3.07 -16.48 36.28
N LEU A 452 -2.63 -15.22 36.37
CA LEU A 452 -1.53 -14.69 35.57
C LEU A 452 -0.23 -15.45 35.84
N ARG A 453 0.16 -15.57 37.12
CA ARG A 453 1.36 -16.33 37.51
C ARG A 453 1.33 -17.78 37.04
N GLN A 454 0.21 -18.47 37.20
CA GLN A 454 0.05 -19.87 36.73
C GLN A 454 0.20 -20.01 35.22
N ARG A 455 -0.21 -19.00 34.45
CA ARG A 455 -0.05 -18.99 33.00
C ARG A 455 1.42 -18.83 32.61
N ASP A 456 2.11 -17.89 33.25
CA ASP A 456 3.53 -17.61 32.99
C ASP A 456 4.43 -18.75 33.48
N GLN A 457 4.01 -19.44 34.55
CA GLN A 457 4.63 -20.63 35.11
C GLN A 457 4.12 -21.94 34.48
N ARG A 458 3.77 -21.96 33.19
CA ARG A 458 3.76 -23.24 32.45
C ARG A 458 5.19 -23.77 32.35
N VAL A 459 5.70 -24.25 33.48
CA VAL A 459 6.86 -25.10 33.57
C VAL A 459 6.49 -26.34 32.77
N ALA A 460 7.29 -26.66 31.76
CA ALA A 460 7.25 -28.00 31.20
C ALA A 460 7.48 -28.95 32.38
N LEU A 461 6.43 -29.62 32.84
CA LEU A 461 6.60 -30.70 33.79
C LEU A 461 7.64 -31.62 33.17
N PRO A 462 8.76 -31.92 33.84
CA PRO A 462 9.69 -32.89 33.30
C PRO A 462 8.87 -34.13 32.98
N VAL A 463 8.98 -34.60 31.73
CA VAL A 463 8.43 -35.90 31.37
C VAL A 463 9.06 -36.86 32.37
N LEU A 464 8.25 -37.45 33.23
CA LEU A 464 8.72 -38.46 34.14
C LEU A 464 9.08 -39.66 33.26
N ASP A 465 10.34 -39.72 32.85
CA ASP A 465 10.86 -40.86 32.10
C ASP A 465 10.96 -42.02 33.08
N LEU A 466 9.95 -42.88 33.05
CA LEU A 466 9.91 -44.10 33.84
C LEU A 466 10.92 -45.14 33.32
N GLY A 467 11.63 -44.90 32.21
CA GLY A 467 12.57 -45.85 31.62
C GLY A 467 11.96 -47.25 31.45
N ASP A 468 12.78 -48.28 31.67
CA ASP A 468 12.35 -49.70 31.72
C ASP A 468 11.70 -50.10 33.05
N HIS A 469 11.31 -49.14 33.90
CA HIS A 469 10.49 -49.43 35.08
C HIS A 469 9.05 -49.68 34.63
N ALA A 470 8.84 -50.81 33.95
CA ALA A 470 7.53 -51.43 33.87
C ALA A 470 6.97 -51.50 35.30
N PRO A 471 5.70 -51.12 35.53
CA PRO A 471 5.09 -51.31 36.83
C PRO A 471 5.16 -52.82 37.13
N GLY A 472 6.05 -53.21 38.04
CA GLY A 472 6.08 -54.56 38.55
C GLY A 472 4.70 -54.93 39.10
N PRO A 473 4.37 -56.23 39.23
CA PRO A 473 3.06 -56.65 39.71
C PRO A 473 2.74 -55.88 40.98
N ALA A 474 1.58 -55.20 40.97
CA ALA A 474 1.16 -54.32 42.04
C ALA A 474 1.42 -55.00 43.38
N ARG A 475 2.44 -54.55 44.12
CA ARG A 475 2.60 -54.95 45.51
C ARG A 475 1.33 -54.46 46.17
N ARG A 476 0.49 -55.39 46.62
CA ARG A 476 -0.61 -55.08 47.53
C ARG A 476 0.01 -54.19 48.62
N ALA A 477 -0.37 -52.92 48.65
CA ALA A 477 -0.02 -52.06 49.75
C ALA A 477 -0.46 -52.82 51.01
N GLN A 478 0.44 -53.01 51.97
CA GLN A 478 0.04 -53.49 53.29
C GLN A 478 -1.09 -52.58 53.76
N ASP A 479 -2.16 -53.15 54.29
CA ASP A 479 -3.25 -52.39 54.88
C ASP A 479 -2.64 -51.39 55.85
N ILE A 480 -2.70 -50.11 55.49
CA ILE A 480 -2.17 -49.05 56.33
C ILE A 480 -3.08 -49.00 57.54
N ASP A 481 -2.54 -49.33 58.71
CA ASP A 481 -3.26 -49.20 59.97
C ASP A 481 -3.46 -47.71 60.26
N LEU A 482 -4.68 -47.23 59.94
CA LEU A 482 -5.09 -45.84 60.13
C LEU A 482 -5.35 -45.52 61.61
N ALA A 483 -5.22 -46.47 62.55
CA ALA A 483 -5.35 -46.20 63.99
C ALA A 483 -4.32 -45.16 64.49
N ALA A 484 -3.18 -45.04 63.81
CA ALA A 484 -2.17 -44.01 64.09
C ALA A 484 -2.63 -42.57 63.74
N TYR A 485 -3.71 -42.42 62.98
CA TYR A 485 -4.29 -41.13 62.56
C TYR A 485 -5.62 -40.81 63.23
N THR A 486 -6.05 -41.62 64.21
CA THR A 486 -7.29 -41.38 64.94
C THR A 486 -7.16 -40.09 65.76
N ILE A 487 -8.08 -39.13 65.53
CA ILE A 487 -8.08 -37.75 66.07
C ILE A 487 -8.46 -37.73 67.58
N ALA A 488 -8.12 -38.76 68.34
CA ALA A 488 -8.40 -38.80 69.78
C ALA A 488 -7.40 -37.97 70.62
N ASN A 489 -6.23 -37.61 70.07
CA ASN A 489 -5.16 -36.93 70.82
C ASN A 489 -4.95 -35.44 70.48
N LEU A 490 -5.88 -34.77 69.79
CA LEU A 490 -5.77 -33.33 69.50
C LEU A 490 -6.52 -32.41 70.49
N VAL A 491 -6.98 -32.93 71.65
CA VAL A 491 -7.71 -32.12 72.65
C VAL A 491 -6.87 -31.73 73.90
N GLU A 492 -5.65 -32.23 74.09
CA GLU A 492 -4.86 -31.93 75.31
C GLU A 492 -3.76 -30.85 75.17
N CYS A 493 -3.97 -29.83 74.34
CA CYS A 493 -3.12 -28.61 74.38
C CYS A 493 -3.92 -27.30 74.51
N ALA A 494 -5.13 -27.38 75.07
CA ALA A 494 -5.90 -26.22 75.50
C ALA A 494 -6.29 -26.36 76.98
N ARG A 495 -5.32 -26.23 77.88
CA ARG A 495 -5.50 -25.73 79.25
C ARG A 495 -4.32 -24.89 79.67
#